data_AF-L7JYJ8-F1
#
_entry.id   AF-L7JYJ8-F1
#
_cell.length_a   1.000
_cell.length_b   1.000
_cell.length_c   1.000
_cell.angle_alpha   90.00
_cell.angle_beta   90.00
_cell.angle_gamma   90.00
#
_symmetry.space_group_name_H-M   'P 1'
#
loop_
_entity.id
_entity.type
_entity.pdbx_description
1 polymer ?
#
loop_
_entity_poly.entity_id
_entity_poly.type
_entity_poly.pdbx_seq_one_letter_code
_entity_poly.pdbx_strand_id
1 'polypeptide(L)'
;MAKQTTKEQKKEIILSLFNPTTVYNLKELEKLSSKLGIRSNLVKDLVTELTNDNLITSDKIGISTYYWRIPPNNSTEYKRLTSQLHVKELEKQRLTQQEQQLKAERCDASRADMIDEYAALSKIGDVPFCLEHYRSLCDGVDVMRDDVNRITEDVFVLRRFVCDTYGMLVGDFDRNFGVGDDFELLD
;
A
#
# COMPACT_ATOMS: atom_id res chain seq x y z
N MET A 1 29.91 36.69 41.87
CA MET A 1 28.69 36.31 41.12
C MET A 1 29.05 35.19 40.17
N ALA A 2 28.50 33.99 40.35
CA ALA A 2 28.86 32.81 39.56
C ALA A 2 28.27 32.93 38.14
N LYS A 3 29.13 33.10 37.12
CA LYS A 3 28.74 32.98 35.71
C LYS A 3 28.15 31.58 35.53
N GLN A 4 26.85 31.49 35.26
CA GLN A 4 26.24 30.25 34.80
C GLN A 4 26.83 29.93 33.42
N THR A 5 27.85 29.07 33.40
CA THR A 5 28.37 28.51 32.15
C THR A 5 27.35 27.52 31.60
N THR A 6 26.93 27.77 30.36
CA THR A 6 26.02 26.90 29.59
C THR A 6 26.64 25.50 29.46
N LYS A 7 25.82 24.47 29.24
CA LYS A 7 26.24 23.07 29.16
C LYS A 7 27.36 22.88 28.13
N GLU A 8 27.27 23.58 27.00
CA GLU A 8 28.24 23.60 25.90
C GLU A 8 29.60 24.14 26.34
N GLN A 9 29.64 25.21 27.15
CA GLN A 9 30.90 25.75 27.68
C GLN A 9 31.58 24.76 28.63
N LYS A 10 30.79 24.01 29.41
CA LYS A 10 31.33 22.93 30.27
C LYS A 10 31.87 21.75 29.46
N LYS A 11 31.21 21.40 28.35
CA LYS A 11 31.70 20.41 27.38
C LYS A 11 33.04 20.85 26.78
N GLU A 12 33.17 22.11 26.35
CA GLU A 12 34.42 22.66 25.81
C GLU A 12 35.57 22.64 26.83
N ILE A 13 35.28 23.00 28.08
CA ILE A 13 36.26 22.93 29.18
C ILE A 13 36.74 21.49 29.39
N ILE A 14 35.83 20.50 29.40
CA ILE A 14 36.21 19.08 29.51
C ILE A 14 37.01 18.64 28.29
N LEU A 15 36.62 19.04 27.08
CA LEU A 15 37.35 18.73 25.85
C LEU A 15 38.77 19.29 25.83
N SER A 16 38.99 20.45 26.47
CA SER A 16 40.31 21.09 26.58
C SER A 16 41.26 20.38 27.56
N LEU A 17 40.73 19.54 28.46
CA LEU A 17 41.54 18.73 29.37
C LEU A 17 42.22 17.56 28.66
N PHE A 18 41.66 17.10 27.54
CA PHE A 18 42.17 15.94 26.83
C PHE A 18 43.39 16.32 25.98
N ASN A 19 44.50 15.64 26.26
CA ASN A 19 45.68 15.68 25.43
C ASN A 19 45.67 14.53 24.40
N PRO A 20 46.21 14.75 23.19
CA PRO A 20 46.27 13.74 22.12
C PRO A 20 47.09 12.49 22.47
N THR A 21 47.97 12.60 23.46
CA THR A 21 48.92 11.56 23.87
C THR A 21 48.57 10.89 25.19
N THR A 22 47.54 11.36 25.90
CA THR A 22 47.20 10.91 27.25
C THR A 22 45.83 10.26 27.28
N VAL A 23 45.73 9.16 28.02
CA VAL A 23 44.48 8.45 28.27
C VAL A 23 44.08 8.71 29.72
N TYR A 24 42.79 8.91 29.97
CA TYR A 24 42.26 9.26 31.28
C TYR A 24 41.24 8.22 31.73
N ASN A 25 41.22 7.90 33.02
CA ASN A 25 40.09 7.19 33.62
C ASN A 25 39.03 8.18 34.15
N LEU A 26 37.83 7.68 34.48
CA LEU A 26 36.74 8.53 34.97
C LEU A 26 37.12 9.31 36.25
N LYS A 27 37.87 8.70 37.17
CA LYS A 27 38.28 9.33 38.43
C LYS A 27 39.28 10.47 38.22
N GLU A 28 40.19 10.33 37.26
CA GLU A 28 41.15 11.35 36.85
C GLU A 28 40.45 12.52 36.19
N LEU A 29 39.48 12.23 35.31
CA LEU A 29 38.62 13.23 34.69
C LEU A 29 37.82 14.02 35.72
N GLU A 30 37.23 13.36 36.71
CA GLU A 30 36.52 14.03 37.80
C GLU A 30 37.45 14.95 38.61
N LYS A 31 38.67 14.51 38.91
CA LYS A 31 39.67 15.30 39.66
C LYS A 31 40.13 16.52 38.87
N LEU A 32 40.39 16.37 37.57
CA LEU A 32 40.81 17.47 36.69
C LEU A 32 39.67 18.46 36.44
N SER A 33 38.46 17.97 36.23
CA SER A 33 37.25 18.79 36.01
C SER A 33 36.84 19.56 37.26
N SER A 34 37.06 18.99 38.45
CA SER A 34 36.81 19.67 39.73
C SER A 34 37.71 20.88 39.92
N LYS A 35 38.97 20.84 39.44
CA LYS A 35 39.88 22.00 39.46
C LYS A 35 39.41 23.14 38.56
N LEU A 36 38.62 22.82 37.54
CA LEU A 36 38.04 23.78 36.59
C LEU A 36 36.61 24.20 36.97
N GLY A 37 36.12 23.82 38.15
CA GLY A 37 34.82 24.24 38.68
C GLY A 37 33.61 23.43 38.19
N ILE A 38 33.82 22.25 37.61
CA ILE A 38 32.74 21.35 37.20
C ILE A 38 32.46 20.36 38.35
N ARG A 39 31.18 20.22 38.74
CA ARG A 39 30.77 19.25 39.76
C ARG A 39 31.01 17.82 39.27
N SER A 40 31.63 16.97 40.09
CA SER A 40 31.94 15.56 39.77
C SER A 40 30.73 14.76 39.26
N ASN A 41 29.53 14.98 39.83
CA ASN A 41 28.30 14.33 39.37
C ASN A 41 27.91 14.65 37.92
N LEU A 42 28.31 15.82 37.41
CA LEU A 42 28.02 16.27 36.04
C LEU A 42 29.06 15.79 35.03
N VAL A 43 30.27 15.43 35.49
CA VAL A 43 31.37 15.00 34.61
C VAL A 43 31.00 13.73 33.86
N LYS A 44 30.37 12.76 34.54
CA LYS A 44 29.94 11.49 33.92
C LYS A 44 28.93 11.74 32.79
N ASP A 45 27.94 12.59 33.02
CA ASP A 45 26.91 12.91 32.03
C ASP A 45 27.51 13.63 30.83
N LEU A 46 28.40 14.60 31.07
CA LEU A 46 29.07 15.35 30.00
C LEU A 46 30.03 14.47 29.19
N VAL A 47 30.78 13.57 29.83
CA VAL A 47 31.66 12.61 29.12
C VAL A 47 30.83 11.65 28.29
N THR A 48 29.71 11.13 28.80
CA THR A 48 28.81 10.26 28.04
C THR A 48 28.25 10.98 26.81
N GLU A 49 27.83 12.23 26.98
CA GLU A 49 27.33 13.05 25.87
C GLU A 49 28.42 13.34 24.83
N LEU A 50 29.64 13.64 25.26
CA LEU A 50 30.79 13.85 24.36
C LEU A 50 31.21 12.58 23.61
N THR A 51 31.02 11.41 24.21
CA THR A 51 31.22 10.11 23.55
C THR A 51 30.10 9.84 22.53
N ASN A 52 28.84 10.17 22.85
CA ASN A 52 27.73 10.06 21.90
C ASN A 52 27.91 11.00 20.70
N ASP A 53 28.46 12.20 20.93
CA ASP A 53 28.79 13.18 19.89
C ASP A 53 30.07 12.79 19.09
N ASN A 54 30.69 11.64 19.38
CA ASN A 54 31.94 11.15 18.79
C ASN A 54 33.15 12.10 18.94
N LEU A 55 33.14 12.98 19.95
CA LEU A 55 34.23 13.92 20.23
C LEU A 55 35.32 13.33 21.13
N ILE A 56 35.00 12.28 21.89
CA ILE A 56 35.91 11.51 22.76
C ILE A 56 35.70 10.03 22.49
N THR A 57 36.79 9.28 22.37
CA THR A 57 36.76 7.82 22.26
C THR A 57 36.85 7.19 23.65
N SER A 58 36.03 6.17 23.90
CA SER A 58 36.07 5.40 25.13
C SER A 58 36.20 3.92 24.84
N ASP A 59 36.98 3.20 25.64
CA ASP A 59 37.07 1.74 25.58
C ASP A 59 37.17 1.13 26.97
N LYS A 60 36.61 -0.06 27.13
CA LYS A 60 36.58 -0.78 28.39
C LYS A 60 37.66 -1.84 28.39
N ILE A 61 38.70 -1.60 29.20
CA ILE A 61 39.82 -2.52 29.35
C ILE A 61 39.73 -3.15 30.75
N GLY A 62 39.28 -4.41 30.79
CA GLY A 62 39.00 -5.12 32.04
C GLY A 62 37.83 -4.53 32.81
N ILE A 63 38.09 -4.06 34.03
CA ILE A 63 37.06 -3.51 34.94
C ILE A 63 36.87 -2.00 34.74
N SER A 64 37.82 -1.32 34.09
CA SER A 64 37.83 0.14 33.97
C SER A 64 37.59 0.63 32.54
N THR A 65 36.82 1.71 32.40
CA THR A 65 36.66 2.44 31.14
C THR A 65 37.68 3.56 31.06
N TYR A 66 38.37 3.62 29.93
CA TYR A 66 39.36 4.63 29.59
C TYR A 66 38.82 5.56 28.51
N TYR A 67 39.17 6.83 28.61
CA TYR A 67 38.73 7.89 27.71
C TYR A 67 39.95 8.61 27.14
N TRP A 68 39.95 8.85 25.84
CA TRP A 68 40.98 9.63 25.18
C TRP A 68 40.40 10.38 24.00
N ARG A 69 41.11 11.43 23.59
CA ARG A 69 40.75 12.21 22.42
C ARG A 69 41.93 12.25 21.48
N ILE A 70 41.75 11.63 20.32
CA ILE A 70 42.63 11.90 19.19
C ILE A 70 42.02 13.10 18.47
N PRO A 71 42.78 14.16 18.17
CA PRO A 71 42.30 15.25 17.35
C PRO A 71 41.69 14.65 16.08
N PRO A 72 40.50 15.09 15.66
CA PRO A 72 39.91 14.58 14.44
C PRO A 72 40.93 14.76 13.33
N ASN A 73 41.46 13.64 12.83
CA ASN A 73 42.21 13.69 11.59
C ASN A 73 41.14 13.95 10.54
N ASN A 74 40.94 15.22 10.20
CA ASN A 74 39.94 15.64 9.22
C ASN A 74 40.04 14.78 7.95
N SER A 75 41.20 14.22 7.61
CA SER A 75 41.30 13.30 6.48
C SER A 75 40.46 12.00 6.62
N THR A 76 40.32 11.40 7.81
CA THR A 76 39.65 10.09 7.96
C THR A 76 38.13 10.21 7.95
N GLU A 77 37.57 11.13 8.73
CA GLU A 77 36.11 11.35 8.75
C GLU A 77 35.60 11.91 7.42
N TYR A 78 36.35 12.82 6.79
CA TYR A 78 35.98 13.31 5.47
C TYR A 78 36.06 12.19 4.42
N LYS A 79 37.08 11.30 4.46
CA LYS A 79 37.14 10.13 3.58
C LYS A 79 35.96 9.20 3.79
N ARG A 80 35.60 8.91 5.05
CA ARG A 80 34.45 8.07 5.40
C ARG A 80 33.15 8.65 4.84
N LEU A 81 32.91 9.95 5.08
CA LEU A 81 31.70 10.63 4.63
C LEU A 81 31.63 10.74 3.10
N THR A 82 32.76 11.04 2.45
CA THR A 82 32.86 11.09 0.99
C THR A 82 32.59 9.73 0.36
N SER A 83 33.13 8.65 0.93
CA SER A 83 32.84 7.29 0.47
C SER A 83 31.37 6.92 0.65
N GLN A 84 30.75 7.27 1.78
CA GLN A 84 29.32 7.03 2.01
C GLN A 84 28.44 7.83 1.03
N LEU A 85 28.76 9.10 0.79
CA LEU A 85 28.07 9.92 -0.20
C LEU A 85 28.21 9.34 -1.60
N HIS A 86 29.40 8.88 -1.98
CA HIS A 86 29.64 8.27 -3.28
C HIS A 86 28.80 7.00 -3.50
N VAL A 87 28.73 6.12 -2.49
CA VAL A 87 27.89 4.92 -2.53
C VAL A 87 26.41 5.31 -2.68
N LYS A 88 25.95 6.33 -1.95
CA LYS A 88 24.56 6.80 -2.02
C LYS A 88 24.22 7.45 -3.36
N GLU A 89 25.15 8.18 -3.97
CA GLU A 89 24.93 8.77 -5.29
C GLU A 89 24.87 7.68 -6.38
N LEU A 90 25.73 6.66 -6.30
CA LEU A 90 25.66 5.51 -7.21
C LEU A 90 24.33 4.75 -7.07
N GLU A 91 23.86 4.53 -5.84
CA GLU A 91 22.59 3.88 -5.58
C GLU A 91 21.42 4.70 -6.15
N LYS A 92 21.43 6.01 -5.95
CA LYS A 92 20.44 6.94 -6.51
C LYS A 92 20.45 6.90 -8.04
N GLN A 93 21.62 6.99 -8.67
CA GLN A 93 21.73 6.91 -10.14
C GLN A 93 21.17 5.60 -10.69
N ARG A 94 21.47 4.47 -10.04
CA ARG A 94 20.93 3.16 -10.40
C ARG A 94 19.39 3.14 -10.30
N LEU A 95 18.83 3.64 -9.21
CA LEU A 95 17.39 3.70 -9.01
C LEU A 95 16.70 4.62 -10.03
N THR A 96 17.29 5.77 -10.35
CA THR A 96 16.76 6.68 -11.36
C THR A 96 16.78 6.04 -12.75
N GLN A 97 17.82 5.30 -13.12
CA GLN A 97 17.85 4.55 -14.38
C GLN A 97 16.77 3.46 -14.43
N GLN A 98 16.59 2.69 -13.34
CA GLN A 98 15.53 1.70 -13.25
C GLN A 98 14.14 2.33 -13.36
N GLU A 99 13.92 3.48 -12.70
CA GLU A 99 12.66 4.21 -12.79
C GLU A 99 12.37 4.69 -14.23
N GLN A 100 13.38 5.23 -14.91
CA GLN A 100 13.25 5.67 -16.30
C GLN A 100 12.94 4.52 -17.24
N GLN A 101 13.62 3.38 -17.07
CA GLN A 101 13.36 2.17 -17.85
C GLN A 101 11.92 1.67 -17.64
N LEU A 102 11.49 1.54 -16.38
CA LEU A 102 10.12 1.12 -16.06
C LEU A 102 9.07 2.12 -16.57
N LYS A 103 9.36 3.42 -16.55
CA LYS A 103 8.48 4.43 -17.12
C LYS A 103 8.37 4.31 -18.64
N ALA A 104 9.48 4.07 -19.34
CA ALA A 104 9.49 3.84 -20.78
C ALA A 104 8.68 2.59 -21.16
N GLU A 105 8.84 1.48 -20.42
CA GLU A 105 8.06 0.25 -20.60
C GLU A 105 6.55 0.43 -20.31
N ARG A 106 6.19 1.41 -19.48
CA ARG A 106 4.80 1.70 -19.09
C ARG A 106 4.08 2.70 -20.00
N CYS A 107 4.77 3.32 -20.96
CA CYS A 107 4.29 4.51 -21.66
C CYS A 107 3.55 4.22 -22.97
N ASP A 108 2.60 3.28 -22.95
CA ASP A 108 1.62 3.13 -24.03
C ASP A 108 0.34 3.85 -23.65
N ALA A 109 -0.10 4.82 -24.46
CA ALA A 109 -1.36 5.54 -24.25
C ALA A 109 -2.56 4.58 -24.11
N SER A 110 -2.49 3.43 -24.79
CA SER A 110 -3.48 2.35 -24.73
C SER A 110 -3.57 1.64 -23.37
N ARG A 111 -2.55 1.74 -22.51
CA ARG A 111 -2.54 1.05 -21.21
C ARG A 111 -3.53 1.64 -20.23
N ALA A 112 -3.71 2.96 -20.24
CA ALA A 112 -4.70 3.62 -19.37
C ALA A 112 -6.11 3.12 -19.71
N ASP A 113 -6.44 3.10 -21.00
CA ASP A 113 -7.72 2.57 -21.50
C ASP A 113 -7.90 1.09 -21.13
N MET A 114 -6.86 0.25 -21.27
CA MET A 114 -6.92 -1.17 -20.87
C MET A 114 -7.12 -1.36 -19.36
N ILE A 115 -6.58 -0.47 -18.52
CA ILE A 115 -6.78 -0.54 -17.07
C ILE A 115 -8.23 -0.21 -16.73
N ASP A 116 -8.79 0.82 -17.36
CA ASP A 116 -10.18 1.23 -17.16
C ASP A 116 -11.15 0.16 -17.68
N GLU A 117 -10.87 -0.43 -18.85
CA GLU A 117 -11.63 -1.55 -19.41
C GLU A 117 -11.59 -2.77 -18.48
N TYR A 118 -10.39 -3.16 -18.00
CA TYR A 118 -10.24 -4.24 -17.04
C TYR A 118 -11.04 -3.98 -15.75
N ALA A 119 -10.97 -2.76 -15.22
CA ALA A 119 -11.72 -2.38 -14.02
C ALA A 119 -13.25 -2.45 -14.24
N ALA A 120 -13.73 -2.13 -15.44
CA ALA A 120 -15.13 -2.29 -15.79
C ALA A 120 -15.53 -3.77 -15.91
N LEU A 121 -14.73 -4.58 -16.62
CA LEU A 121 -14.98 -6.02 -16.81
C LEU A 121 -14.89 -6.81 -15.50
N SER A 122 -13.96 -6.46 -14.61
CA SER A 122 -13.81 -7.11 -13.31
C SER A 122 -15.05 -6.98 -12.43
N LYS A 123 -15.85 -5.91 -12.59
CA LYS A 123 -17.13 -5.76 -11.86
C LYS A 123 -18.21 -6.70 -12.37
N ILE A 124 -18.14 -7.09 -13.66
CA ILE A 124 -19.11 -8.01 -14.28
C ILE A 124 -18.78 -9.45 -13.88
N GLY A 125 -17.49 -9.78 -13.72
CA GLY A 125 -17.04 -11.11 -13.30
C GLY A 125 -17.54 -11.56 -11.91
N ASP A 126 -17.96 -10.62 -11.07
CA ASP A 126 -18.53 -10.90 -9.74
C ASP A 126 -20.04 -11.20 -9.77
N VAL A 127 -20.70 -11.10 -10.93
CA VAL A 127 -22.10 -11.51 -11.06
C VAL A 127 -22.16 -13.03 -11.15
N PRO A 128 -22.80 -13.74 -10.20
CA PRO A 128 -22.92 -15.19 -10.26
C PRO A 128 -23.85 -15.57 -11.43
N PHE A 129 -23.28 -15.76 -12.61
CA PHE A 129 -23.97 -16.30 -13.77
C PHE A 129 -23.73 -17.81 -13.88
N CYS A 130 -24.81 -18.59 -13.83
CA CYS A 130 -24.76 -20.02 -14.06
C CYS A 130 -25.39 -20.33 -15.43
N LEU A 131 -24.55 -20.71 -16.39
CA LEU A 131 -24.99 -21.03 -17.75
C LEU A 131 -26.02 -22.17 -17.75
N GLU A 132 -25.85 -23.16 -16.87
CA GLU A 132 -26.80 -24.28 -16.75
C GLU A 132 -28.15 -23.81 -16.23
N HIS A 133 -28.17 -22.90 -15.25
CA HIS A 133 -29.42 -22.32 -14.74
C HIS A 133 -30.14 -21.49 -15.82
N TYR A 134 -29.40 -20.66 -16.56
CA TYR A 134 -29.96 -19.89 -17.67
C TYR A 134 -30.56 -20.78 -18.75
N ARG A 135 -29.86 -21.86 -19.14
CA ARG A 135 -30.37 -22.83 -20.12
C ARG A 135 -31.63 -23.52 -19.62
N SER A 136 -31.65 -23.98 -18.38
CA SER A 136 -32.84 -24.59 -17.78
C SER A 136 -34.04 -23.64 -17.75
N LEU A 137 -33.83 -22.34 -17.56
CA LEU A 137 -34.89 -21.35 -17.65
C LEU A 137 -35.39 -21.18 -19.08
N CYS A 138 -34.51 -21.18 -20.08
CA CYS A 138 -34.89 -21.11 -21.49
C CYS A 138 -35.73 -22.35 -21.89
N ASP A 139 -35.25 -23.55 -21.54
CA ASP A 139 -35.97 -24.80 -21.79
C ASP A 139 -37.36 -24.78 -21.13
N GLY A 140 -37.46 -24.23 -19.92
CA GLY A 140 -38.75 -24.06 -19.23
C GLY A 140 -39.70 -23.10 -19.94
N VAL A 141 -39.19 -22.00 -20.51
CA VAL A 141 -39.99 -21.06 -21.31
C VAL A 141 -40.48 -21.71 -22.60
N ASP A 142 -39.64 -22.51 -23.26
CA ASP A 142 -40.02 -23.21 -24.48
C ASP A 142 -41.15 -24.22 -24.22
N VAL A 143 -41.06 -25.01 -23.14
CA VAL A 143 -42.14 -25.93 -22.74
C VAL A 143 -43.43 -25.18 -22.42
N MET A 144 -43.35 -24.05 -21.71
CA MET A 144 -44.54 -23.24 -21.42
C MET A 144 -45.15 -22.64 -22.69
N ARG A 145 -44.33 -22.20 -23.64
CA ARG A 145 -44.81 -21.71 -24.95
C ARG A 145 -45.57 -22.81 -25.69
N ASP A 146 -45.01 -24.01 -25.75
CA ASP A 146 -45.63 -25.16 -26.42
C ASP A 146 -46.96 -25.54 -25.76
N ASP A 147 -47.03 -25.55 -24.42
CA ASP A 147 -48.25 -25.84 -23.67
C ASP A 147 -49.34 -24.79 -23.93
N VAL A 148 -48.98 -23.50 -23.94
CA VAL A 148 -49.92 -22.42 -24.26
C VAL A 148 -50.42 -22.55 -25.70
N ASN A 149 -49.51 -22.78 -26.65
CA ASN A 149 -49.86 -22.94 -28.06
C ASN A 149 -50.79 -24.13 -28.29
N ARG A 150 -50.57 -25.24 -27.58
CA ARG A 150 -51.48 -26.39 -27.63
C ARG A 150 -52.89 -26.04 -27.13
N ILE A 151 -53.00 -25.32 -26.02
CA ILE A 151 -54.30 -24.87 -25.51
C ILE A 151 -54.97 -23.91 -26.51
N THR A 152 -54.19 -23.01 -27.11
CA THR A 152 -54.66 -22.10 -28.17
C THR A 152 -55.19 -22.88 -29.38
N GLU A 153 -54.49 -23.90 -29.84
CA GLU A 153 -54.95 -24.79 -30.91
C GLU A 153 -56.25 -25.53 -30.54
N ASP A 154 -56.35 -26.07 -29.32
CA ASP A 154 -57.55 -26.73 -28.82
C ASP A 154 -58.75 -25.77 -28.82
N VAL A 155 -58.55 -24.51 -28.43
CA VAL A 155 -59.59 -23.46 -28.50
C VAL A 155 -60.03 -23.21 -29.95
N PHE A 156 -59.10 -23.14 -30.90
CA PHE A 156 -59.45 -22.99 -32.32
C PHE A 156 -60.23 -24.19 -32.88
N VAL A 157 -59.85 -25.41 -32.49
CA VAL A 157 -60.56 -26.63 -32.88
C VAL A 157 -61.99 -26.62 -32.32
N LEU A 158 -62.17 -26.26 -31.04
CA LEU A 158 -63.48 -26.16 -30.41
C LEU A 158 -64.36 -25.09 -31.06
N ARG A 159 -63.80 -23.90 -31.31
CA ARG A 159 -64.48 -22.80 -32.02
C ARG A 159 -65.00 -23.26 -33.37
N ARG A 160 -64.14 -23.92 -34.16
CA ARG A 160 -64.51 -24.47 -35.46
C ARG A 160 -65.61 -25.53 -35.34
N PHE A 161 -65.45 -26.50 -34.45
CA PHE A 161 -66.43 -27.58 -34.26
C PHE A 161 -67.81 -27.04 -33.87
N VAL A 162 -67.87 -26.07 -32.95
CA VAL A 162 -69.13 -25.49 -32.49
C VAL A 162 -69.82 -24.68 -33.58
N CYS A 163 -69.05 -23.85 -34.31
CA CYS A 163 -69.59 -23.05 -35.41
C CYS A 163 -70.09 -23.92 -36.56
N ASP A 164 -69.31 -24.94 -36.95
CA ASP A 164 -69.64 -25.84 -38.07
C ASP A 164 -70.81 -26.79 -37.74
N THR A 165 -70.84 -27.34 -36.53
CA THR A 165 -71.83 -28.38 -36.14
C THR A 165 -73.15 -27.78 -35.69
N TYR A 166 -73.12 -26.66 -34.97
CA TYR A 166 -74.32 -26.05 -34.38
C TYR A 166 -74.75 -24.75 -35.07
N GLY A 167 -74.05 -24.31 -36.12
CA GLY A 167 -74.39 -23.10 -36.88
C GLY A 167 -74.24 -21.80 -36.09
N MET A 168 -73.41 -21.80 -35.05
CA MET A 168 -73.12 -20.60 -34.25
C MET A 168 -72.26 -19.63 -35.05
N LEU A 169 -72.55 -18.33 -34.95
CA LEU A 169 -71.69 -17.30 -35.52
C LEU A 169 -70.39 -17.20 -34.72
N VAL A 170 -69.27 -17.11 -35.44
CA VAL A 170 -67.92 -17.04 -34.87
C VAL A 170 -67.78 -15.92 -33.83
N GLY A 171 -68.28 -14.72 -34.13
CA GLY A 171 -68.23 -13.59 -33.20
C GLY A 171 -69.09 -13.76 -31.93
N ASP A 172 -70.14 -14.59 -31.99
CA ASP A 172 -70.92 -14.92 -30.79
C ASP A 172 -70.18 -15.94 -29.92
N PHE A 173 -69.46 -16.89 -30.52
CA PHE A 173 -68.56 -17.79 -29.78
C PHE A 173 -67.46 -16.99 -29.07
N ASP A 174 -66.76 -16.14 -29.80
CA ASP A 174 -65.63 -15.37 -29.29
C ASP A 174 -66.04 -14.45 -28.13
N ARG A 175 -67.18 -13.76 -28.26
CA ARG A 175 -67.75 -12.94 -27.18
C ARG A 175 -68.15 -13.77 -25.95
N ASN A 176 -68.71 -14.97 -26.15
CA ASN A 176 -69.19 -15.79 -25.05
C ASN A 176 -68.06 -16.48 -24.27
N PHE A 177 -66.97 -16.84 -24.95
CA PHE A 177 -65.82 -17.51 -24.36
C PHE A 177 -64.63 -16.57 -24.08
N GLY A 178 -64.75 -15.28 -24.40
CA GLY A 178 -63.72 -14.27 -24.14
C GLY A 178 -62.49 -14.41 -25.03
N VAL A 179 -62.66 -14.88 -26.26
CA VAL A 179 -61.58 -14.97 -27.26
C VAL A 179 -61.44 -13.59 -27.90
N GLY A 180 -60.32 -12.92 -27.65
CA GLY A 180 -60.01 -11.61 -28.23
C GLY A 180 -59.59 -11.69 -29.70
N ASP A 181 -59.63 -10.57 -30.40
CA ASP A 181 -59.17 -10.47 -31.80
C ASP A 181 -57.64 -10.64 -31.93
N ASP A 182 -56.91 -10.45 -30.83
CA ASP A 182 -55.47 -10.64 -30.65
C ASP A 182 -55.09 -12.03 -30.13
N PHE A 183 -56.06 -12.96 -30.04
CA PHE A 183 -55.81 -14.32 -29.59
C PHE A 183 -55.14 -15.15 -30.69
N GLU A 184 -53.83 -15.34 -30.57
CA GLU A 184 -53.00 -16.05 -31.56
C GLU A 184 -51.96 -16.97 -30.89
N LEU A 185 -51.24 -17.72 -31.71
CA LEU A 185 -50.12 -18.55 -31.26
C LEU A 185 -48.94 -17.65 -30.87
N LEU A 186 -48.24 -18.03 -29.81
CA LEU A 186 -47.02 -17.37 -29.36
C LEU A 186 -45.83 -17.79 -30.23
N ASP A 187 -45.06 -16.80 -30.69
CA ASP A 187 -43.76 -16.95 -31.37
C ASP A 187 -42.62 -17.40 -30.42
#